data_AF-A0A939AXY5-F1
#
_entry.id   AF-A0A939AXY5-F1
#
_cell.length_a   1.000
_cell.length_b   1.000
_cell.length_c   1.000
_cell.angle_alpha   90.00
_cell.angle_beta   90.00
_cell.angle_gamma   90.00
#
_symmetry.space_group_name_H-M   'P 1'
#
loop_
_entity.id
_entity.type
_entity.pdbx_description
1 polymer ?
#
loop_
_entity_poly.entity_id
_entity_poly.type
_entity_poly.pdbx_seq_one_letter_code
_entity_poly.pdbx_strand_id
1 'polypeptide(L)'
;MARSLRPLLTLLAAATLPLHAVARAQDLVGCQLVDGTLQCVPGVTESPQQQIQQLQQQISSDIQLEGAVQQRIDGLQKLVVSGNAAVGQLLTAAAQINAQAALPQANYHWYRLKPGTRNWVLIEGANGTTYVPGSLDVGNNLMVVVVVNQNGQVKKVASTPVGPVQPQ
;
A
#
# COMPACT_ATOMS: atom_id res chain seq x y z
N MET A 1 17.75 -81.23 17.26
CA MET A 1 17.77 -81.26 18.74
C MET A 1 18.71 -80.17 19.23
N ALA A 2 18.18 -79.09 19.79
CA ALA A 2 18.92 -78.09 20.57
C ALA A 2 17.99 -77.54 21.65
N ARG A 3 18.41 -77.70 22.91
CA ARG A 3 17.77 -77.19 24.13
C ARG A 3 17.86 -75.66 24.19
N SER A 4 16.87 -74.99 24.78
CA SER A 4 17.15 -73.86 25.67
C SER A 4 15.96 -73.57 26.60
N LEU A 5 16.27 -73.42 27.88
CA LEU A 5 15.38 -73.17 29.01
C LEU A 5 15.25 -71.65 29.30
N ARG A 6 14.02 -71.22 29.62
CA ARG A 6 13.60 -70.22 30.66
C ARG A 6 14.12 -68.76 30.48
N PRO A 7 13.59 -67.71 31.15
CA PRO A 7 12.70 -67.69 32.33
C PRO A 7 11.53 -66.66 32.31
N LEU A 8 10.73 -66.80 33.38
CA LEU A 8 9.75 -65.89 33.98
C LEU A 8 10.11 -64.39 33.85
N LEU A 9 9.17 -63.56 33.37
CA LEU A 9 9.25 -62.10 33.48
C LEU A 9 7.96 -61.55 34.09
N THR A 10 8.18 -60.75 35.12
CA THR A 10 7.28 -60.16 36.10
C THR A 10 6.37 -59.06 35.54
N LEU A 11 5.16 -58.97 36.08
CA LEU A 11 4.21 -57.87 35.86
C LEU A 11 4.76 -56.53 36.35
N LEU A 12 4.69 -55.49 35.52
CA LEU A 12 4.56 -54.10 35.96
C LEU A 12 3.42 -53.44 35.17
N ALA A 13 2.35 -53.10 35.87
CA ALA A 13 1.25 -52.28 35.35
C ALA A 13 1.69 -50.81 35.39
N ALA A 14 1.92 -50.21 34.23
CA ALA A 14 2.13 -48.77 34.09
C ALA A 14 0.78 -48.08 33.86
N ALA A 15 0.31 -47.32 34.87
CA ALA A 15 -0.87 -46.49 34.78
C ALA A 15 -0.62 -45.31 33.82
N THR A 16 -1.41 -45.22 32.75
CA THR A 16 -1.41 -44.09 31.82
C THR A 16 -2.29 -42.97 32.36
N LEU A 17 -1.67 -41.87 32.82
CA LEU A 17 -2.37 -40.62 33.14
C LEU A 17 -2.69 -39.85 31.83
N PRO A 18 -3.89 -39.27 31.69
CA PRO A 18 -4.22 -38.47 30.52
C PRO A 18 -3.46 -37.13 30.56
N LEU A 19 -2.82 -36.78 29.43
CA LEU A 19 -2.30 -35.43 29.18
C LEU A 19 -3.46 -34.45 29.29
N HIS A 20 -3.46 -33.63 30.33
CA HIS A 20 -4.42 -32.54 30.48
C HIS A 20 -4.09 -31.50 29.41
N ALA A 21 -5.02 -31.25 28.50
CA ALA A 21 -4.97 -30.11 27.60
C ALA A 21 -4.95 -28.84 28.47
N VAL A 22 -3.81 -28.15 28.50
CA VAL A 22 -3.72 -26.80 29.07
C VAL A 22 -4.56 -25.91 28.18
N ALA A 23 -5.82 -25.71 28.54
CA ALA A 23 -6.65 -24.65 27.98
C ALA A 23 -5.92 -23.33 28.29
N ARG A 24 -5.33 -22.71 27.28
CA ARG A 24 -4.76 -21.38 27.45
C ARG A 24 -5.92 -20.44 27.71
N ALA A 25 -5.99 -19.90 28.92
CA ALA A 25 -6.80 -18.74 29.24
C ALA A 25 -6.27 -17.56 28.42
N GLN A 26 -6.78 -17.42 27.19
CA GLN A 26 -6.49 -16.31 26.31
C GLN A 26 -7.68 -15.35 26.40
N ASP A 27 -7.46 -14.28 27.16
CA ASP A 27 -8.11 -12.97 27.03
C ASP A 27 -9.63 -12.96 26.87
N LEU A 28 -10.36 -13.23 27.97
CA LEU A 28 -11.76 -12.83 28.13
C LEU A 28 -11.88 -11.32 28.40
N VAL A 29 -11.19 -10.49 27.60
CA VAL A 29 -11.22 -9.04 27.72
C VAL A 29 -12.64 -8.54 27.40
N GLY A 30 -13.22 -7.78 28.33
CA GLY A 30 -14.59 -7.28 28.18
C GLY A 30 -15.71 -8.24 28.57
N CYS A 31 -15.38 -9.41 29.13
CA CYS A 31 -16.35 -10.36 29.67
C CYS A 31 -16.29 -10.42 31.20
N GLN A 32 -17.44 -10.33 31.85
CA GLN A 32 -17.60 -10.48 33.30
C GLN A 32 -18.53 -11.66 33.59
N LEU A 33 -18.20 -12.48 34.59
CA LEU A 33 -19.12 -13.49 35.11
C LEU A 33 -20.10 -12.84 36.09
N VAL A 34 -21.41 -12.92 35.81
CA VAL A 34 -22.48 -12.49 36.71
C VAL A 34 -23.47 -13.64 36.83
N ASP A 35 -23.73 -14.09 38.06
CA ASP A 35 -24.64 -15.20 38.38
C ASP A 35 -24.37 -16.50 37.58
N GLY A 36 -23.09 -16.83 37.39
CA GLY A 36 -22.67 -18.03 36.64
C GLY A 36 -22.83 -17.93 35.12
N THR A 37 -23.26 -16.78 34.60
CA THR A 37 -23.34 -16.49 33.17
C THR A 37 -22.19 -15.56 32.77
N LEU A 38 -21.61 -15.76 31.58
CA LEU A 38 -20.56 -14.89 31.05
C LEU A 38 -21.22 -13.75 30.26
N GLN A 39 -21.24 -12.54 30.79
CA GLN A 39 -21.70 -11.34 30.10
C GLN A 39 -20.50 -10.63 29.45
N CYS A 40 -20.45 -10.62 28.12
CA CYS A 40 -19.47 -9.85 27.37
C CYS A 40 -20.09 -8.55 26.84
N VAL A 41 -19.37 -7.44 26.95
CA VAL A 41 -19.79 -6.18 26.30
C VAL A 41 -19.51 -6.30 24.80
N PRO A 42 -20.53 -6.15 23.93
CA PRO A 42 -20.33 -6.19 22.49
C PRO A 42 -19.31 -5.12 22.06
N GLY A 43 -18.25 -5.53 21.36
CA GLY A 43 -17.19 -4.63 20.87
C GLY A 43 -15.92 -4.56 21.70
N VAL A 44 -15.82 -5.32 22.81
CA VAL A 44 -14.62 -5.35 23.68
C VAL A 44 -13.77 -6.61 23.46
N THR A 45 -14.11 -7.42 22.44
CA THR A 45 -13.40 -8.67 22.09
C THR A 45 -12.10 -8.45 21.32
N GLU A 46 -11.84 -7.23 20.85
CA GLU A 46 -10.56 -6.89 20.25
C GLU A 46 -9.60 -6.53 21.38
N SER A 47 -8.47 -7.24 21.46
CA SER A 47 -7.37 -6.81 22.32
C SER A 47 -7.05 -5.33 22.03
N PRO A 48 -6.63 -4.52 23.02
CA PRO A 48 -6.24 -3.12 22.77
C PRO A 48 -5.26 -2.97 21.59
N GLN A 49 -4.41 -3.97 21.35
CA GLN A 49 -3.49 -4.05 20.23
C GLN A 49 -4.20 -4.19 18.87
N GLN A 50 -5.26 -4.98 18.78
CA GLN A 50 -6.07 -5.11 17.56
C GLN A 50 -6.87 -3.84 17.28
N GLN A 51 -7.42 -3.20 18.31
CA GLN A 51 -8.09 -1.91 18.16
C GLN A 51 -7.15 -0.82 17.64
N ILE A 52 -5.90 -0.78 18.13
CA ILE A 52 -4.86 0.12 17.60
C ILE A 52 -4.58 -0.20 16.12
N GLN A 53 -4.50 -1.48 15.74
CA GLN A 53 -4.24 -1.88 14.36
C GLN A 53 -5.38 -1.46 13.41
N GLN A 54 -6.64 -1.58 13.85
CA GLN A 54 -7.80 -1.12 13.07
C GLN A 54 -7.82 0.40 12.93
N LEU A 55 -7.56 1.13 14.03
CA LEU A 55 -7.46 2.59 13.98
C LEU A 55 -6.33 3.04 13.06
N GLN A 56 -5.17 2.38 13.08
CA GLN A 56 -4.07 2.68 12.15
C GLN A 56 -4.46 2.46 10.69
N GLN A 57 -5.22 1.42 10.39
CA GLN A 57 -5.73 1.18 9.04
C GLN A 57 -6.71 2.27 8.61
N GLN A 58 -7.64 2.67 9.48
CA GLN A 58 -8.58 3.77 9.23
C GLN A 58 -7.85 5.10 9.02
N ILE A 59 -6.93 5.45 9.92
CA ILE A 59 -6.11 6.68 9.81
C ILE A 59 -5.32 6.69 8.50
N SER A 60 -4.71 5.56 8.12
CA SER A 60 -4.02 5.45 6.83
C SER A 60 -4.95 5.80 5.68
N SER A 61 -6.13 5.17 5.63
CA SER A 61 -7.17 5.43 4.62
C SER A 61 -7.58 6.90 4.57
N ASP A 62 -7.85 7.49 5.73
CA ASP A 62 -8.29 8.88 5.84
C ASP A 62 -7.19 9.84 5.36
N ILE A 63 -5.93 9.61 5.71
CA ILE A 63 -4.78 10.40 5.21
C ILE A 63 -4.70 10.34 3.68
N GLN A 64 -4.97 9.21 3.05
CA GLN A 64 -4.95 9.10 1.59
C GLN A 64 -6.10 9.87 0.95
N LEU A 65 -7.30 9.83 1.54
CA LEU A 65 -8.45 10.59 1.08
C LEU A 65 -8.24 12.09 1.25
N GLU A 66 -7.73 12.53 2.40
CA GLU A 66 -7.40 13.94 2.67
C GLU A 66 -6.29 14.44 1.75
N GLY A 67 -5.24 13.64 1.53
CA GLY A 67 -4.16 13.95 0.59
C GLY A 67 -4.69 14.14 -0.83
N ALA A 68 -5.63 13.31 -1.26
CA ALA A 68 -6.28 13.44 -2.57
C ALA A 68 -7.12 14.72 -2.69
N VAL A 69 -7.77 15.18 -1.62
CA VAL A 69 -8.55 16.44 -1.62
C VAL A 69 -7.63 17.67 -1.64
N GLN A 70 -6.55 17.66 -0.84
CA GLN A 70 -5.64 18.78 -0.69
C GLN A 70 -4.72 19.01 -1.91
N GLN A 71 -4.47 17.97 -2.71
CA GLN A 71 -3.56 18.02 -3.86
C GLN A 71 -4.20 18.54 -5.15
N ARG A 72 -5.53 18.75 -5.20
CA ARG A 72 -6.21 19.21 -6.41
C ARG A 72 -5.91 20.68 -6.69
N ILE A 73 -5.31 20.93 -7.85
CA ILE A 73 -5.16 22.27 -8.43
C ILE A 73 -6.54 22.75 -8.88
N ASP A 74 -6.97 23.93 -8.42
CA ASP A 74 -8.32 24.39 -8.73
C ASP A 74 -8.42 24.71 -10.23
N GLY A 75 -9.47 24.19 -10.86
CA GLY A 75 -9.68 24.29 -12.30
C GLY A 75 -8.93 23.26 -13.15
N LEU A 76 -7.89 22.60 -12.63
CA LEU A 76 -7.26 21.47 -13.31
C LEU A 76 -8.02 20.18 -13.01
N GLN A 77 -8.69 19.63 -14.03
CA GLN A 77 -9.51 18.43 -13.88
C GLN A 77 -8.66 17.16 -14.03
N LYS A 78 -7.77 17.15 -15.04
CA LYS A 78 -6.93 16.00 -15.36
C LYS A 78 -5.62 16.45 -16.00
N LEU A 79 -4.57 15.69 -15.76
CA LEU A 79 -3.31 15.79 -16.50
C LEU A 79 -3.16 14.53 -17.36
N VAL A 80 -3.03 14.70 -18.67
CA VAL A 80 -2.96 13.59 -19.63
C VAL A 80 -1.61 13.63 -20.33
N VAL A 81 -0.98 12.47 -20.48
CA VAL A 81 0.18 12.31 -21.36
C VAL A 81 -0.29 11.61 -22.64
N SER A 82 0.14 12.14 -23.77
CA SER A 82 -0.12 11.61 -25.11
C SER A 82 1.20 11.38 -25.85
N GLY A 83 1.18 10.48 -26.84
CA GLY A 83 2.36 10.02 -27.57
C GLY A 83 2.71 8.56 -27.26
N ASN A 84 3.63 8.01 -28.04
CA ASN A 84 4.11 6.65 -27.83
C ASN A 84 5.27 6.64 -26.84
N ALA A 85 5.19 5.81 -25.80
CA ALA A 85 6.29 5.62 -24.87
C ALA A 85 7.36 4.73 -25.52
N ALA A 86 8.21 5.33 -26.35
CA ALA A 86 9.36 4.69 -26.98
C ALA A 86 10.53 5.66 -27.06
N VAL A 87 11.76 5.14 -27.16
CA VAL A 87 12.96 5.97 -27.28
C VAL A 87 12.85 6.89 -28.49
N GLY A 88 13.17 8.17 -28.31
CA GLY A 88 13.14 9.19 -29.37
C GLY A 88 11.74 9.67 -29.77
N GLN A 89 10.65 9.09 -29.23
CA GLN A 89 9.29 9.53 -29.51
C GLN A 89 8.85 10.66 -28.56
N LEU A 90 8.12 11.64 -29.09
CA LEU A 90 7.67 12.77 -28.28
C LEU A 90 6.46 12.39 -27.42
N LEU A 91 6.60 12.59 -26.11
CA LEU A 91 5.48 12.59 -25.16
C LEU A 91 5.07 14.04 -24.88
N THR A 92 3.76 14.28 -24.89
CA THR A 92 3.16 15.60 -24.63
C THR A 92 2.18 15.54 -23.47
N ALA A 93 2.41 16.37 -22.46
CA ALA A 93 1.55 16.58 -21.31
C ALA A 93 0.54 17.69 -21.58
N ALA A 94 -0.74 17.40 -21.39
CA ALA A 94 -1.83 18.33 -21.53
C ALA A 94 -2.66 18.39 -20.23
N ALA A 95 -2.80 19.59 -19.68
CA ALA A 95 -3.71 19.84 -18.57
C ALA A 95 -5.12 20.11 -19.13
N GLN A 96 -6.10 19.31 -18.72
CA GLN A 96 -7.50 19.55 -18.99
C GLN A 96 -8.03 20.52 -17.93
N ILE A 97 -8.36 21.73 -18.36
CA ILE A 97 -8.83 22.82 -17.51
C ILE A 97 -10.34 23.03 -17.69
N ASN A 98 -11.02 23.48 -16.64
CA ASN A 98 -12.33 24.10 -16.83
C ASN A 98 -12.14 25.42 -17.61
N ALA A 99 -13.04 25.69 -18.56
CA ALA A 99 -12.94 26.86 -19.42
C ALA A 99 -12.98 28.20 -18.65
N GLN A 100 -13.44 28.17 -17.40
CA GLN A 100 -13.60 29.34 -16.54
C GLN A 100 -12.42 29.58 -15.57
N ALA A 101 -11.38 28.72 -15.52
CA ALA A 101 -10.20 28.98 -14.70
C ALA A 101 -8.98 29.40 -15.52
N ALA A 102 -8.30 30.41 -15.03
CA ALA A 102 -6.90 30.66 -15.39
C ALA A 102 -6.02 29.79 -14.49
N LEU A 103 -5.20 28.93 -15.08
CA LEU A 103 -4.17 28.23 -14.30
C LEU A 103 -3.01 29.20 -14.01
N PRO A 104 -2.52 29.26 -12.77
CA PRO A 104 -1.26 29.93 -12.47
C PRO A 104 -0.12 29.26 -13.25
N GLN A 105 1.05 29.91 -13.29
CA GLN A 105 2.25 29.32 -13.90
C GLN A 105 2.52 27.94 -13.29
N ALA A 106 2.42 26.91 -14.13
CA ALA A 106 2.56 25.51 -13.76
C ALA A 106 4.00 25.04 -14.03
N ASN A 107 4.56 24.32 -13.05
CA ASN A 107 5.84 23.63 -13.21
C ASN A 107 5.58 22.17 -13.51
N TYR A 108 6.19 21.65 -14.57
CA TYR A 108 6.10 20.23 -14.93
C TYR A 108 7.35 19.53 -14.44
N HIS A 109 7.20 18.30 -13.96
CA HIS A 109 8.32 17.44 -13.59
C HIS A 109 8.04 16.02 -14.04
N TRP A 110 8.95 15.45 -14.82
CA TRP A 110 8.83 14.07 -15.28
C TRP A 110 9.50 13.11 -14.31
N TYR A 111 8.88 11.95 -14.13
CA TYR A 111 9.35 10.89 -13.25
C TYR A 111 9.38 9.57 -14.01
N ARG A 112 10.31 8.71 -13.61
CA ARG A 112 10.39 7.32 -14.07
C ARG A 112 10.19 6.34 -12.91
N LEU A 113 9.53 5.22 -13.21
CA LEU A 113 9.35 4.12 -12.29
C LEU A 113 9.92 2.84 -12.90
N LYS A 114 10.89 2.25 -12.19
CA LYS A 114 11.45 0.95 -12.56
C LYS A 114 10.44 -0.17 -12.31
N PRO A 115 10.28 -1.15 -13.21
CA PRO A 115 9.44 -2.32 -12.98
C PRO A 115 9.78 -3.00 -11.65
N GLY A 116 8.76 -3.40 -10.89
CA GLY A 116 8.93 -4.05 -9.60
C GLY A 116 9.28 -3.11 -8.43
N THR A 117 9.43 -1.81 -8.67
CA THR A 117 9.64 -0.81 -7.61
C THR A 117 8.38 0.01 -7.34
N ARG A 118 8.35 0.72 -6.21
CA ARG A 118 7.28 1.66 -5.85
C ARG A 118 7.72 3.12 -5.85
N ASN A 119 9.01 3.36 -6.07
CA ASN A 119 9.60 4.69 -5.89
C ASN A 119 9.77 5.37 -7.25
N TRP A 120 8.99 6.42 -7.48
CA TRP A 120 9.14 7.31 -8.61
C TRP A 120 10.41 8.15 -8.44
N VAL A 121 11.26 8.15 -9.47
CA VAL A 121 12.51 8.91 -9.48
C VAL A 121 12.36 10.09 -10.44
N LEU A 122 12.69 11.28 -9.96
CA LEU A 122 12.70 12.50 -10.78
C LEU A 122 13.67 12.35 -11.95
N ILE A 123 13.26 12.83 -13.12
CA ILE A 123 14.13 12.98 -14.28
C ILE A 123 14.65 14.42 -14.27
N GLU A 124 15.88 14.59 -13.81
CA GLU A 124 16.52 15.91 -13.72
C GLU A 124 16.50 16.66 -15.05
N GLY A 125 16.12 17.94 -15.01
CA GLY A 125 16.01 18.81 -16.18
C GLY A 125 14.77 18.61 -17.05
N ALA A 126 14.00 17.53 -16.85
CA ALA A 126 12.74 17.30 -17.58
C ALA A 126 11.59 18.11 -16.96
N ASN A 127 11.60 19.42 -17.23
CA ASN A 127 10.66 20.39 -16.64
C ASN A 127 9.62 20.96 -17.63
N GLY A 128 9.57 20.42 -18.84
CA GLY A 128 8.69 20.89 -19.91
C GLY A 128 7.34 20.18 -19.96
N THR A 129 6.42 20.76 -20.73
CA THR A 129 5.17 20.09 -21.15
C THR A 129 5.44 18.90 -22.07
N THR A 130 6.64 18.77 -22.60
CA THR A 130 7.06 17.66 -23.46
C THR A 130 8.26 16.92 -22.89
N TYR A 131 8.36 15.64 -23.20
CA TYR A 131 9.51 14.81 -22.87
C TYR A 131 9.80 13.82 -24.00
N VAL A 132 11.07 13.59 -24.30
CA VAL A 132 11.50 12.57 -25.27
C VAL A 132 12.25 11.49 -24.49
N PRO A 133 11.70 10.27 -24.37
CA PRO A 133 12.36 9.20 -23.64
C PRO A 133 13.73 8.85 -24.22
N GLY A 134 14.71 8.71 -23.35
CA GLY A 134 16.06 8.27 -23.69
C GLY A 134 16.28 6.78 -23.46
N SER A 135 17.47 6.29 -23.78
CA SER A 135 17.85 4.89 -23.55
C SER A 135 17.75 4.44 -22.09
N LEU A 136 17.99 5.36 -21.14
CA LEU A 136 17.85 5.09 -19.69
C LEU A 136 16.40 4.88 -19.25
N ASP A 137 15.42 5.26 -20.07
CA ASP A 137 14.01 5.13 -19.75
C ASP A 137 13.42 3.81 -20.24
N VAL A 138 14.11 3.07 -21.11
CA VAL A 138 13.65 1.78 -21.64
C VAL A 138 13.24 0.83 -20.51
N GLY A 139 12.05 0.24 -20.66
CA GLY A 139 11.44 -0.64 -19.66
C GLY A 139 10.80 0.06 -18.47
N ASN A 140 11.01 1.36 -18.27
CA ASN A 140 10.38 2.12 -17.19
C ASN A 140 9.00 2.65 -17.59
N ASN A 141 8.15 2.88 -16.60
CA ASN A 141 6.96 3.72 -16.78
C ASN A 141 7.33 5.18 -16.55
N LEU A 142 6.70 6.08 -17.29
CA LEU A 142 6.88 7.53 -17.17
C LEU A 142 5.60 8.19 -16.70
N MET A 143 5.74 9.25 -15.91
CA MET A 143 4.65 10.07 -15.42
C MET A 143 5.11 11.52 -15.34
N VAL A 144 4.18 12.46 -15.54
CA VAL A 144 4.44 13.87 -15.31
C VAL A 144 3.60 14.37 -14.14
N VAL A 145 4.19 15.21 -13.31
CA VAL A 145 3.51 15.89 -12.21
C VAL A 145 3.55 17.39 -12.49
N VAL A 146 2.38 18.02 -12.44
CA VAL A 146 2.25 19.48 -12.44
C VAL A 146 2.22 19.97 -11.00
N VAL A 147 3.02 20.99 -10.70
CA VAL A 147 3.10 21.65 -9.40
C VAL A 147 2.77 23.12 -9.56
N VAL A 148 1.85 23.61 -8.73
CA VAL A 148 1.37 25.00 -8.75
C VAL A 148 1.34 25.55 -7.33
N ASN A 149 1.72 26.82 -7.18
CA ASN A 149 1.44 27.58 -5.96
C ASN A 149 0.13 28.34 -6.15
N GLN A 150 -0.87 27.98 -5.35
CA GLN A 150 -2.18 28.62 -5.40
C GLN A 150 -2.57 29.06 -3.99
N ASN A 151 -2.82 30.36 -3.80
CA ASN A 151 -3.17 30.95 -2.50
C ASN A 151 -2.17 30.59 -1.38
N GLY A 152 -0.87 30.57 -1.70
CA GLY A 152 0.19 30.19 -0.75
C GLY A 152 0.30 28.69 -0.45
N GLN A 153 -0.50 27.84 -1.11
CA GLN A 153 -0.43 26.38 -0.98
C GLN A 153 0.18 25.74 -2.23
N VAL A 154 1.12 24.82 -2.02
CA VAL A 154 1.66 23.96 -3.09
C VAL A 154 0.66 22.86 -3.38
N LYS A 155 0.13 22.83 -4.60
CA LYS A 155 -0.79 21.83 -5.11
C LYS A 155 -0.13 21.03 -6.22
N LYS A 156 -0.45 19.74 -6.33
CA LYS A 156 0.22 18.82 -7.25
C LYS A 156 -0.76 17.86 -7.91
N VAL A 157 -0.70 17.72 -9.23
CA VAL A 157 -1.50 16.73 -9.96
C VAL A 157 -0.59 15.88 -10.84
N ALA A 158 -0.72 14.57 -10.70
CA ALA A 158 0.01 13.59 -11.49
C ALA A 158 -0.83 13.11 -12.70
N SER A 159 -0.16 12.78 -13.79
CA SER A 159 -0.78 12.07 -14.91
C SER A 159 -0.98 10.59 -14.60
N THR A 160 -1.76 9.91 -15.43
CA THR A 160 -1.64 8.45 -15.53
C THR A 160 -0.24 8.10 -16.05
N PRO A 161 0.42 7.06 -15.52
CA PRO A 161 1.65 6.54 -16.10
C PRO A 161 1.48 6.09 -17.56
N VAL A 162 2.52 6.26 -18.37
CA VAL A 162 2.64 5.71 -19.73
C VAL A 162 3.87 4.81 -19.82
N GLY A 163 3.81 3.79 -20.67
CA GLY A 163 4.89 2.81 -20.83
C GLY A 163 4.43 1.37 -20.60
N PRO A 164 5.39 0.43 -20.43
CA PRO A 164 6.83 0.67 -20.32
C PRO A 164 7.43 1.22 -21.62
N VAL A 165 8.45 2.06 -21.51
CA VAL A 165 9.12 2.65 -22.67
C VAL A 165 9.74 1.55 -23.53
N GLN A 166 9.36 1.51 -24.80
CA GLN A 166 9.88 0.56 -25.78
C GLN A 166 11.25 1.00 -26.30
N PRO A 167 12.15 0.06 -26.63
CA PRO A 167 13.31 0.37 -27.46
C PRO A 167 12.84 0.84 -28.84
N GLN A 168 13.69 1.62 -29.51
CA GLN A 168 13.48 2.02 -30.91
C GLN A 168 13.87 0.88 -31.86
#